data_AF-A0A378Y428-F1
#
_entry.id   AF-A0A378Y428-F1
#
_cell.length_a   1.000
_cell.length_b   1.000
_cell.length_c   1.000
_cell.angle_alpha   90.00
_cell.angle_beta   90.00
_cell.angle_gamma   90.00
#
_symmetry.space_group_name_H-M   'P 1'
#
loop_
_entity.id
_entity.type
_entity.pdbx_description
1 polymer ?
#
loop_
_entity_poly.entity_id
_entity_poly.type
_entity_poly.pdbx_seq_one_letter_code
_entity_poly.pdbx_strand_id
1 'polypeptide(L)'
;MPILNFKEIPQANVSDGNQDMFEQFARDFFLMLGFEIETGPDRGQDGGRDLIIIEKRTGIAGVSTIKWLVSCKHKAHSGRSVTDNDEQDVIDRLTAHDCNGFIGFYSSVPSAPLARKLEAYKNRYEILIFDNERIEQSLLVGEDGRFLCRRYFPNSFYIWETTAFRPTVLLSQYEPLRCKKCGRDLLEEEVINNEQGIVVFVEKYNKDNLDTEEIVDIYWTCKGECDREIENIYLSKGFNTKWEDISDIAIPVKYLQWNLAVLNRLEEGMDNYSRQAYDNLKHFIIRVSQLVLKEQTDKQRERFKMLQEIPEYF
;
A
#
# COMPACT_ATOMS: atom_id res chain seq x y z
N MET A 1 -11.73 -4.92 -5.35
CA MET A 1 -11.08 -6.23 -5.12
C MET A 1 -10.49 -6.20 -3.74
N PRO A 2 -10.61 -7.27 -2.94
CA PRO A 2 -9.96 -7.33 -1.63
C PRO A 2 -8.46 -7.20 -1.81
N ILE A 3 -7.84 -6.34 -1.00
CA ILE A 3 -6.40 -6.09 -0.98
C ILE A 3 -5.68 -7.31 -0.38
N LEU A 4 -6.25 -7.90 0.66
CA LEU A 4 -5.67 -9.01 1.41
C LEU A 4 -6.25 -10.35 0.92
N ASN A 5 -5.36 -11.31 0.69
CA ASN A 5 -5.76 -12.65 0.29
C ASN A 5 -5.83 -13.58 1.51
N PHE A 6 -7.05 -13.79 2.02
CA PHE A 6 -7.29 -14.70 3.14
C PHE A 6 -6.90 -16.16 2.89
N LYS A 7 -6.64 -16.57 1.64
CA LYS A 7 -6.09 -17.90 1.36
C LYS A 7 -4.62 -18.05 1.77
N GLU A 8 -3.94 -16.98 2.14
CA GLU A 8 -2.57 -17.05 2.68
C GLU A 8 -2.51 -17.64 4.08
N ILE A 9 -3.61 -17.52 4.85
CA ILE A 9 -3.75 -18.25 6.10
C ILE A 9 -4.14 -19.70 5.75
N PRO A 10 -3.42 -20.72 6.25
CA PRO A 10 -3.69 -22.12 5.89
C PRO A 10 -5.03 -22.62 6.45
N GLN A 11 -5.61 -23.62 5.80
CA GLN A 11 -6.80 -24.31 6.30
C GLN A 11 -6.48 -25.18 7.51
N ALA A 12 -7.41 -25.21 8.46
CA ALA A 12 -7.37 -26.08 9.64
C ALA A 12 -7.33 -27.58 9.31
N ASN A 13 -7.71 -28.01 8.11
CA ASN A 13 -7.84 -29.43 7.77
C ASN A 13 -6.57 -30.06 7.15
N VAL A 14 -5.47 -29.31 7.04
CA VAL A 14 -4.20 -29.84 6.54
C VAL A 14 -3.36 -30.26 7.74
N SER A 15 -2.95 -31.53 7.80
CA SER A 15 -2.20 -32.13 8.90
C SER A 15 -0.73 -31.68 8.91
N ASP A 16 -0.49 -30.37 9.05
CA ASP A 16 0.83 -29.74 8.94
C ASP A 16 1.17 -28.85 10.16
N GLY A 17 0.46 -29.04 11.28
CA GLY A 17 0.72 -28.35 12.56
C GLY A 17 0.26 -26.89 12.65
N ASN A 18 -0.22 -26.31 11.54
CA ASN A 18 -0.65 -24.91 11.40
C ASN A 18 -2.18 -24.72 11.44
N GLN A 19 -2.92 -25.66 12.02
CA GLN A 19 -4.38 -25.69 11.94
C GLN A 19 -5.04 -24.50 12.67
N ASP A 20 -4.35 -23.94 13.67
CA ASP A 20 -4.86 -22.87 14.54
C ASP A 20 -4.46 -21.46 14.07
N MET A 21 -3.84 -21.32 12.89
CA MET A 21 -3.29 -20.02 12.45
C MET A 21 -4.36 -18.94 12.29
N PHE A 22 -5.58 -19.30 11.87
CA PHE A 22 -6.67 -18.35 11.74
C PHE A 22 -7.20 -17.88 13.11
N GLU A 23 -7.17 -18.73 14.13
CA GLU A 23 -7.55 -18.38 15.50
C GLU A 23 -6.47 -17.54 16.18
N GLN A 24 -5.20 -17.84 15.94
CA GLN A 24 -4.09 -16.99 16.37
C GLN A 24 -4.17 -15.61 15.72
N PHE A 25 -4.52 -15.55 14.43
CA PHE A 25 -4.77 -14.28 13.74
C PHE A 25 -5.93 -13.52 14.39
N ALA A 26 -7.06 -14.18 14.68
CA ALA A 26 -8.19 -13.56 15.36
C ALA A 26 -7.79 -12.99 16.73
N ARG A 27 -7.02 -13.74 17.52
CA ARG A 27 -6.48 -13.27 18.81
C ARG A 27 -5.67 -11.98 18.65
N ASP A 28 -4.69 -12.00 17.76
CA ASP A 28 -3.79 -10.89 17.55
C ASP A 28 -4.54 -9.66 16.96
N PHE A 29 -5.57 -9.90 16.14
CA PHE A 29 -6.49 -8.87 15.63
C PHE A 29 -7.32 -8.22 16.76
N PHE A 30 -7.90 -8.99 17.68
CA PHE A 30 -8.67 -8.41 18.78
C PHE A 30 -7.78 -7.67 19.79
N LEU A 31 -6.56 -8.14 20.02
CA LEU A 31 -5.56 -7.40 20.80
C LEU A 31 -5.24 -6.04 20.16
N MET A 32 -5.06 -6.00 18.84
CA MET A 32 -4.87 -4.75 18.09
C MET A 32 -6.05 -3.78 18.26
N LEU A 33 -7.28 -4.30 18.30
CA LEU A 33 -8.47 -3.47 18.55
C LEU A 33 -8.65 -3.05 20.02
N GLY A 34 -7.78 -3.49 20.93
CA GLY A 34 -7.82 -3.14 22.35
C GLY A 34 -8.70 -4.03 23.22
N PHE A 35 -9.10 -5.21 22.74
CA PHE A 35 -9.78 -6.21 23.58
C PHE A 35 -8.77 -6.96 24.46
N GLU A 36 -9.25 -7.46 25.60
CA GLU A 36 -8.48 -8.33 26.47
C GLU A 36 -8.81 -9.81 26.18
N ILE A 37 -7.80 -10.68 26.14
CA ILE A 37 -8.02 -12.12 25.90
C ILE A 37 -8.19 -12.80 27.27
N GLU A 38 -9.40 -13.31 27.54
CA GLU A 38 -9.68 -14.09 28.76
C GLU A 38 -9.32 -15.56 28.57
N THR A 39 -9.66 -16.12 27.41
CA THR A 39 -9.32 -17.49 27.03
C THR A 39 -8.80 -17.48 25.60
N GLY A 40 -7.55 -17.91 25.43
CA GLY A 40 -6.90 -18.02 24.12
C GLY A 40 -7.28 -19.30 23.38
N PRO A 41 -6.78 -19.47 22.14
CA PRO A 41 -6.98 -20.69 21.38
C PRO A 41 -6.28 -21.87 22.08
N ASP A 42 -7.02 -22.92 22.39
CA ASP A 42 -6.52 -24.12 23.07
C ASP A 42 -6.46 -25.31 22.09
N ARG A 43 -5.61 -26.30 22.39
CA ARG A 43 -5.48 -27.52 21.57
C ARG A 43 -6.15 -28.68 22.31
N GLY A 44 -7.48 -28.81 22.20
CA GLY A 44 -8.22 -29.82 22.95
C GLY A 44 -9.58 -30.20 22.36
N GLN A 45 -10.26 -31.14 23.01
CA GLN A 45 -11.65 -31.52 22.69
C GLN A 45 -12.58 -30.40 23.16
N ASP A 46 -12.56 -29.30 22.40
CA ASP A 46 -13.24 -28.07 22.76
C ASP A 46 -14.73 -28.19 22.50
N GLY A 47 -15.53 -27.82 23.51
CA GLY A 47 -16.99 -27.72 23.44
C GLY A 47 -17.47 -26.58 22.54
N GLY A 48 -16.87 -26.41 21.36
CA GLY A 48 -17.23 -25.41 20.35
C GLY A 48 -16.79 -23.97 20.65
N ARG A 49 -15.67 -23.80 21.36
CA ARG A 49 -15.17 -22.52 21.89
C ARG A 49 -13.85 -22.18 21.19
N ASP A 50 -13.81 -21.07 20.43
CA ASP A 50 -12.59 -20.70 19.70
C ASP A 50 -11.79 -19.64 20.48
N LEU A 51 -12.41 -18.52 20.90
CA LEU A 51 -11.82 -17.58 21.88
C LEU A 51 -12.89 -16.94 22.79
N ILE A 52 -12.45 -16.48 23.96
CA ILE A 52 -13.23 -15.57 24.81
C ILE A 52 -12.46 -14.29 25.02
N ILE A 53 -13.09 -13.16 24.68
CA ILE A 53 -12.48 -11.83 24.80
C ILE A 53 -13.37 -10.91 25.66
N ILE A 54 -12.73 -9.91 26.28
CA ILE A 54 -13.40 -8.92 27.12
C ILE A 54 -13.23 -7.55 26.48
N GLU A 55 -14.35 -6.86 26.29
CA GLU A 55 -14.40 -5.46 25.87
C GLU A 55 -14.64 -4.57 27.08
N LYS A 56 -13.77 -3.58 27.30
CA LYS A 56 -13.96 -2.54 28.33
C LYS A 56 -14.52 -1.29 27.69
N ARG A 57 -15.79 -0.97 27.96
CA ARG A 57 -16.46 0.24 27.48
C ARG A 57 -16.41 1.31 28.56
N THR A 58 -15.73 2.42 28.28
CA THR A 58 -15.70 3.57 29.19
C THR A 58 -16.80 4.55 28.81
N GLY A 59 -17.76 4.74 29.70
CA GLY A 59 -18.84 5.72 29.56
C GLY A 59 -18.76 6.81 30.63
N ILE A 60 -19.66 7.79 30.52
CA ILE A 60 -19.77 8.91 31.47
C ILE A 60 -20.03 8.41 32.91
N ALA A 61 -20.74 7.28 33.04
CA ALA A 61 -21.15 6.70 34.32
C ALA A 61 -20.19 5.63 34.88
N GLY A 62 -19.08 5.32 34.18
CA GLY A 62 -18.11 4.31 34.62
C GLY A 62 -17.67 3.37 33.50
N VAL A 63 -16.99 2.28 33.88
CA VAL A 63 -16.49 1.26 32.96
C VAL A 63 -17.42 0.04 33.03
N SER A 64 -17.97 -0.37 31.88
CA SER A 64 -18.67 -1.65 31.74
C SER A 64 -17.80 -2.66 31.00
N THR A 65 -17.95 -3.93 31.34
CA THR A 65 -17.23 -5.04 30.70
C THR A 65 -18.22 -5.93 29.98
N ILE A 66 -17.92 -6.29 28.74
CA ILE A 66 -18.71 -7.25 27.96
C ILE A 66 -17.83 -8.44 27.65
N LYS A 67 -18.33 -9.62 28.02
CA LYS A 67 -17.68 -10.89 27.72
C LYS A 67 -18.21 -11.45 26.41
N TRP A 68 -17.32 -11.64 25.45
CA TRP A 68 -17.64 -12.04 24.08
C TRP A 68 -17.18 -13.47 23.82
N LEU A 69 -18.09 -14.30 23.32
CA LEU A 69 -17.76 -15.58 22.70
C LEU A 69 -17.40 -15.34 21.24
N VAL A 70 -16.16 -15.63 20.86
CA VAL A 70 -15.69 -15.52 19.48
C VAL A 70 -15.75 -16.90 18.83
N SER A 71 -16.36 -16.98 17.64
CA SER A 71 -16.21 -18.15 16.78
C SER A 71 -15.51 -17.79 15.47
N CYS A 72 -14.46 -18.55 15.16
CA CYS A 72 -13.58 -18.37 14.04
C CYS A 72 -13.94 -19.38 12.95
N LYS A 73 -14.33 -18.91 11.75
CA LYS A 73 -14.61 -19.79 10.60
C LYS A 73 -13.79 -19.40 9.38
N HIS A 74 -12.88 -20.29 8.99
CA HIS A 74 -12.01 -20.09 7.85
C HIS A 74 -12.50 -20.85 6.60
N LYS A 75 -13.26 -20.16 5.72
CA LYS A 75 -13.85 -20.72 4.49
C LYS A 75 -13.31 -20.11 3.19
N ALA A 76 -12.34 -19.20 3.24
CA ALA A 76 -11.83 -18.45 2.09
C ALA A 76 -11.32 -19.34 0.94
N HIS A 77 -10.70 -20.48 1.27
CA HIS A 77 -10.21 -21.46 0.30
C HIS A 77 -11.33 -22.17 -0.48
N SER A 78 -12.48 -22.40 0.17
CA SER A 78 -13.62 -23.09 -0.45
C SER A 78 -14.52 -22.16 -1.28
N GLY A 79 -14.38 -20.83 -1.09
CA GLY A 79 -15.27 -19.83 -1.66
C GLY A 79 -16.71 -19.90 -1.14
N ARG A 80 -16.99 -20.75 -0.14
CA ARG A 80 -18.33 -20.91 0.45
C ARG A 80 -18.55 -19.90 1.57
N SER A 81 -19.80 -19.49 1.72
CA SER A 81 -20.25 -18.71 2.87
C SER A 81 -20.32 -19.57 4.14
N VAL A 82 -20.27 -18.92 5.30
CA VAL A 82 -20.49 -19.58 6.59
C VAL A 82 -21.99 -19.88 6.77
N THR A 83 -22.33 -21.12 7.10
CA THR A 83 -23.72 -21.60 7.15
C THR A 83 -24.20 -21.85 8.57
N ASP A 84 -25.52 -22.00 8.75
CA ASP A 84 -26.10 -22.40 10.04
C ASP A 84 -25.53 -23.70 10.59
N ASN A 85 -25.13 -24.62 9.71
CA ASN A 85 -24.50 -25.88 10.10
C ASN A 85 -23.07 -25.68 10.62
N ASP A 86 -22.39 -24.62 10.20
CA ASP A 86 -21.06 -24.25 10.71
C ASP A 86 -21.17 -23.57 12.09
N GLU A 87 -22.32 -23.00 12.42
CA GLU A 87 -22.61 -22.24 13.66
C GLU A 87 -23.82 -22.80 14.42
N GLN A 88 -23.62 -24.00 14.95
CA GLN A 88 -24.62 -24.68 15.76
C GLN A 88 -24.62 -24.14 17.20
N ASP A 89 -25.79 -24.16 17.82
CA ASP A 89 -25.99 -23.97 19.26
C ASP A 89 -25.34 -22.70 19.86
N VAL A 90 -25.35 -21.59 19.11
CA VAL A 90 -24.75 -20.30 19.55
C VAL A 90 -25.27 -19.87 20.92
N ILE A 91 -26.58 -19.99 21.16
CA ILE A 91 -27.21 -19.57 22.42
C ILE A 91 -26.81 -20.46 23.60
N ASP A 92 -26.75 -21.76 23.37
CA ASP A 92 -26.35 -22.71 24.42
C ASP A 92 -24.89 -22.52 24.78
N ARG A 93 -24.02 -22.25 23.78
CA ARG A 93 -22.63 -21.85 24.01
C ARG A 93 -22.54 -20.56 24.81
N LEU A 94 -23.23 -19.49 24.40
CA LEU A 94 -23.23 -18.22 25.15
C LEU A 94 -23.63 -18.43 26.62
N THR A 95 -24.67 -19.22 26.86
CA THR A 95 -25.17 -19.53 28.21
C THR A 95 -24.17 -20.37 29.01
N ALA A 96 -23.57 -21.40 28.39
CA ALA A 96 -22.60 -22.28 29.05
C ALA A 96 -21.28 -21.59 29.42
N HIS A 97 -21.04 -20.40 28.88
CA HIS A 97 -19.84 -19.61 29.09
C HIS A 97 -20.06 -18.31 29.87
N ASP A 98 -21.31 -17.99 30.19
CA ASP A 98 -21.69 -16.70 30.76
C ASP A 98 -21.21 -15.51 29.91
N CYS A 99 -21.29 -15.66 28.58
CA CYS A 99 -20.95 -14.59 27.64
C CYS A 99 -22.15 -13.71 27.36
N ASN A 100 -21.93 -12.40 27.27
CA ASN A 100 -22.95 -11.40 27.02
C ASN A 100 -23.14 -11.10 25.51
N GLY A 101 -22.14 -11.47 24.69
CA GLY A 101 -22.20 -11.28 23.26
C GLY A 101 -21.48 -12.36 22.46
N PHE A 102 -21.79 -12.41 21.17
CA PHE A 102 -21.19 -13.31 20.19
C PHE A 102 -20.50 -12.51 19.09
N ILE A 103 -19.29 -12.94 18.73
CA ILE A 103 -18.54 -12.44 17.58
C ILE A 103 -18.33 -13.56 16.58
N GLY A 104 -18.89 -13.40 15.39
CA GLY A 104 -18.54 -14.23 14.24
C GLY A 104 -17.32 -13.63 13.52
N PHE A 105 -16.18 -14.31 13.59
CA PHE A 105 -14.94 -13.92 12.92
C PHE A 105 -14.70 -14.82 11.71
N TYR A 106 -15.06 -14.32 10.53
CA TYR A 106 -15.21 -15.14 9.32
C TYR A 106 -14.30 -14.66 8.20
N SER A 107 -13.58 -15.59 7.58
CA SER A 107 -12.78 -15.29 6.39
C SER A 107 -13.62 -15.19 5.09
N SER A 108 -14.94 -15.31 5.20
CA SER A 108 -15.91 -15.15 4.11
C SER A 108 -17.23 -14.65 4.68
N VAL A 109 -18.12 -14.18 3.81
CA VAL A 109 -19.43 -13.67 4.22
C VAL A 109 -20.32 -14.77 4.83
N PRO A 110 -21.13 -14.46 5.86
CA PRO A 110 -22.14 -15.40 6.34
C PRO A 110 -23.26 -15.57 5.31
N SER A 111 -23.88 -16.75 5.31
CA SER A 111 -25.06 -17.02 4.49
C SER A 111 -26.28 -16.26 4.99
N ALA A 112 -27.22 -15.94 4.09
CA ALA A 112 -28.45 -15.23 4.46
C ALA A 112 -29.29 -15.92 5.57
N PRO A 113 -29.39 -17.27 5.64
CA PRO A 113 -30.03 -17.95 6.76
C PRO A 113 -29.34 -17.67 8.10
N LEU A 114 -28.01 -17.80 8.16
CA LEU A 114 -27.22 -17.54 9.35
C LEU A 114 -27.31 -16.07 9.79
N ALA A 115 -27.21 -15.14 8.85
CA ALA A 115 -27.35 -13.72 9.14
C ALA A 115 -28.71 -13.40 9.79
N ARG A 116 -29.82 -13.98 9.27
CA ARG A 116 -31.16 -13.80 9.87
C ARG A 116 -31.27 -14.42 11.25
N LYS A 117 -30.67 -15.60 11.45
CA LYS A 117 -30.65 -16.28 12.75
C LYS A 117 -29.92 -15.44 13.80
N LEU A 118 -28.75 -14.90 13.45
CA LEU A 118 -27.94 -14.05 14.31
C LEU A 118 -28.63 -12.70 14.59
N GLU A 119 -29.32 -12.12 13.60
CA GLU A 119 -30.09 -10.89 13.79
C GLU A 119 -31.22 -11.08 14.82
N ALA A 120 -31.88 -12.24 14.80
CA ALA A 120 -32.93 -12.55 15.77
C ALA A 120 -32.42 -12.59 17.23
N TYR A 121 -31.12 -12.82 17.43
CA TYR A 121 -30.50 -12.88 18.76
C TYR A 121 -30.08 -11.52 19.31
N LYS A 122 -30.00 -10.48 18.46
CA LYS A 122 -29.60 -9.12 18.89
C LYS A 122 -30.49 -8.49 19.95
N ASN A 123 -31.73 -8.98 20.09
CA ASN A 123 -32.65 -8.52 21.14
C ASN A 123 -32.23 -8.96 22.55
N ARG A 124 -31.38 -9.99 22.67
CA ARG A 124 -30.99 -10.59 23.96
C ARG A 124 -29.48 -10.61 24.20
N TYR A 125 -28.69 -10.67 23.13
CA TYR A 125 -27.24 -10.72 23.18
C TYR A 125 -26.65 -9.69 22.22
N GLU A 126 -25.46 -9.20 22.55
CA GLU A 126 -24.70 -8.36 21.62
C GLU A 126 -24.14 -9.25 20.50
N ILE A 127 -24.38 -8.91 19.23
CA ILE A 127 -23.91 -9.71 18.09
C ILE A 127 -23.09 -8.85 17.14
N LEU A 128 -21.84 -9.24 16.91
CA LEU A 128 -20.95 -8.61 15.93
C LEU A 128 -20.45 -9.63 14.91
N ILE A 129 -20.38 -9.20 13.65
CA ILE A 129 -19.82 -10.00 12.57
C ILE A 129 -18.67 -9.24 11.93
N PHE A 130 -17.53 -9.93 11.87
CA PHE A 130 -16.34 -9.55 11.16
C PHE A 130 -16.19 -10.51 9.98
N ASP A 131 -16.69 -10.09 8.82
CA ASP A 131 -16.39 -10.76 7.55
C ASP A 131 -15.04 -10.29 6.99
N ASN A 132 -14.61 -10.90 5.90
CA ASN A 132 -13.32 -10.61 5.28
C ASN A 132 -13.15 -9.12 4.92
N GLU A 133 -14.20 -8.43 4.49
CA GLU A 133 -14.14 -7.01 4.14
C GLU A 133 -13.97 -6.13 5.38
N ARG A 134 -14.75 -6.38 6.44
CA ARG A 134 -14.66 -5.62 7.69
C ARG A 134 -13.33 -5.84 8.40
N ILE A 135 -12.79 -7.06 8.36
CA ILE A 135 -11.46 -7.39 8.87
C ILE A 135 -10.40 -6.61 8.09
N GLU A 136 -10.45 -6.65 6.76
CA GLU A 136 -9.49 -5.93 5.89
C GLU A 136 -9.52 -4.41 6.17
N GLN A 137 -10.70 -3.80 6.23
CA GLN A 137 -10.83 -2.38 6.53
C GLN A 137 -10.19 -2.04 7.88
N SER A 138 -10.43 -2.85 8.91
CA SER A 138 -9.87 -2.62 10.24
C SER A 138 -8.34 -2.73 10.26
N LEU A 139 -7.77 -3.64 9.46
CA LEU A 139 -6.33 -3.82 9.35
C LEU A 139 -5.62 -2.68 8.60
N LEU A 140 -6.27 -2.08 7.60
CA LEU A 140 -5.64 -1.08 6.73
C LEU A 140 -5.70 0.36 7.28
N VAL A 141 -6.47 0.61 8.35
CA VAL A 141 -6.65 1.95 8.94
C VAL A 141 -5.43 2.42 9.74
N GLY A 142 -4.72 1.53 10.44
CA GLY A 142 -3.65 1.89 11.40
C GLY A 142 -2.31 1.21 11.12
N GLU A 143 -1.23 1.71 11.74
CA GLU A 143 0.10 1.11 11.64
C GLU A 143 0.17 -0.28 12.28
N ASP A 144 -0.50 -0.49 13.41
CA ASP A 144 -0.56 -1.78 14.11
C ASP A 144 -1.16 -2.88 13.21
N GLY A 145 -2.17 -2.54 12.43
CA GLY A 145 -2.78 -3.46 11.46
C GLY A 145 -1.82 -3.86 10.33
N ARG A 146 -0.90 -2.98 9.93
CA ARG A 146 0.13 -3.32 8.91
C ARG A 146 1.11 -4.38 9.42
N PHE A 147 1.43 -4.40 10.72
CA PHE A 147 2.27 -5.46 11.29
C PHE A 147 1.57 -6.82 11.21
N LEU A 148 0.27 -6.88 11.49
CA LEU A 148 -0.52 -8.09 11.30
C LEU A 148 -0.61 -8.49 9.83
N CYS A 149 -0.78 -7.54 8.92
CA CYS A 149 -0.77 -7.80 7.48
C CYS A 149 0.55 -8.44 7.02
N ARG A 150 1.70 -7.90 7.45
CA ARG A 150 3.01 -8.48 7.11
C ARG A 150 3.20 -9.90 7.63
N ARG A 151 2.56 -10.24 8.76
CA ARG A 151 2.69 -11.57 9.39
C ARG A 151 1.76 -12.61 8.77
N TYR A 152 0.48 -12.26 8.55
CA TYR A 152 -0.57 -13.22 8.17
C TYR A 152 -0.94 -13.15 6.68
N PHE A 153 -0.60 -12.06 5.99
CA PHE A 153 -0.89 -11.83 4.57
C PHE A 153 0.35 -11.31 3.82
N PRO A 154 1.53 -11.95 3.98
CA PRO A 154 2.80 -11.41 3.51
C PRO A 154 2.84 -11.12 2.01
N ASN A 155 2.19 -11.94 1.17
CA ASN A 155 2.26 -11.80 -0.28
C ASN A 155 1.31 -10.71 -0.79
N SER A 156 0.03 -10.80 -0.42
CA SER A 156 -0.97 -9.82 -0.86
C SER A 156 -0.69 -8.43 -0.29
N PHE A 157 -0.23 -8.34 0.97
CA PHE A 157 0.19 -7.07 1.54
C PHE A 157 1.46 -6.53 0.89
N TYR A 158 2.44 -7.37 0.56
CA TYR A 158 3.64 -6.93 -0.17
C TYR A 158 3.28 -6.40 -1.57
N ILE A 159 2.42 -7.10 -2.31
CA ILE A 159 1.93 -6.62 -3.60
C ILE A 159 1.25 -5.27 -3.42
N TRP A 160 0.36 -5.11 -2.45
CA TRP A 160 -0.29 -3.83 -2.20
C TRP A 160 0.70 -2.72 -1.81
N GLU A 161 1.66 -3.00 -0.93
CA GLU A 161 2.68 -2.03 -0.49
C GLU A 161 3.60 -1.60 -1.64
N THR A 162 3.83 -2.47 -2.62
CA THR A 162 4.70 -2.20 -3.78
C THR A 162 3.97 -1.71 -5.03
N THR A 163 2.67 -1.97 -5.16
CA THR A 163 1.84 -1.52 -6.29
C THR A 163 1.01 -0.28 -5.97
N ALA A 164 0.82 0.06 -4.69
CA ALA A 164 0.17 1.31 -4.31
C ALA A 164 1.05 2.49 -4.77
N PHE A 165 0.62 3.17 -5.82
CA PHE A 165 1.26 4.38 -6.29
C PHE A 165 1.15 5.46 -5.20
N ARG A 166 2.26 5.70 -4.49
CA ARG A 166 2.37 6.80 -3.54
C ARG A 166 3.70 7.49 -3.76
N PRO A 167 3.70 8.75 -4.22
CA PRO A 167 4.92 9.55 -4.19
C PRO A 167 5.44 9.58 -2.75
N THR A 168 6.64 9.04 -2.58
CA THR A 168 7.38 9.14 -1.34
C THR A 168 7.72 10.59 -1.07
N VAL A 169 7.45 11.06 0.16
CA VAL A 169 7.96 12.35 0.65
C VAL A 169 9.43 12.20 1.01
N LEU A 170 10.29 12.23 -0.02
CA LEU A 170 11.76 12.23 0.12
C LEU A 170 12.30 13.59 0.55
N LEU A 171 11.61 14.65 0.12
CA LEU A 171 11.92 16.04 0.43
C LEU A 171 11.16 16.46 1.70
N SER A 172 11.24 17.73 2.08
CA SER A 172 10.44 18.28 3.19
C SER A 172 8.93 18.19 2.95
N GLN A 173 8.52 18.22 1.68
CA GLN A 173 7.13 18.14 1.23
C GLN A 173 7.08 17.55 -0.18
N TYR A 174 5.89 17.12 -0.60
CA TYR A 174 5.67 16.71 -1.99
C TYR A 174 5.90 17.87 -2.95
N GLU A 175 6.65 17.61 -4.01
CA GLU A 175 7.13 18.60 -4.94
C GLU A 175 6.73 18.20 -6.37
N PRO A 176 5.71 18.84 -6.98
CA PRO A 176 5.11 18.39 -8.25
C PRO A 176 6.03 18.58 -9.45
N LEU A 177 5.84 17.78 -10.52
CA LEU A 177 6.49 17.97 -11.82
C LEU A 177 5.49 18.60 -12.80
N ARG A 178 5.34 19.92 -12.73
CA ARG A 178 4.30 20.63 -13.49
C ARG A 178 4.63 20.70 -14.97
N CYS A 179 3.71 20.24 -15.82
CA CYS A 179 3.73 20.40 -17.26
C CYS A 179 4.04 21.87 -17.65
N LYS A 180 5.05 22.07 -18.50
CA LYS A 180 5.52 23.40 -18.94
C LYS A 180 4.41 24.24 -19.59
N LYS A 181 3.39 23.60 -20.17
CA LYS A 181 2.28 24.26 -20.87
C LYS A 181 1.04 24.45 -19.99
N CYS A 182 0.45 23.37 -19.47
CA CYS A 182 -0.84 23.44 -18.77
C CYS A 182 -0.73 23.47 -17.23
N GLY A 183 0.47 23.23 -16.67
CA GLY A 183 0.69 23.23 -15.22
C GLY A 183 0.18 21.98 -14.47
N ARG A 184 -0.45 21.02 -15.16
CA ARG A 184 -0.84 19.71 -14.60
C ARG A 184 0.39 19.01 -14.05
N ASP A 185 0.25 18.38 -12.89
CA ASP A 185 1.32 17.62 -12.29
C ASP A 185 1.49 16.27 -13.00
N LEU A 186 2.69 16.03 -13.53
CA LEU A 186 3.00 14.84 -14.31
C LEU A 186 3.36 13.62 -13.44
N LEU A 187 3.43 13.78 -12.12
CA LEU A 187 3.66 12.68 -11.18
C LEU A 187 2.37 12.17 -10.52
N GLU A 188 1.20 12.67 -10.94
CA GLU A 188 -0.09 12.15 -10.47
C GLU A 188 -0.31 10.71 -10.94
N GLU A 189 -0.95 9.89 -10.09
CA GLU A 189 -1.23 8.47 -10.37
C GLU A 189 -1.95 8.28 -11.70
N GLU A 190 -2.96 9.11 -11.97
CA GLU A 190 -3.71 9.07 -13.22
C GLU A 190 -2.83 9.38 -14.43
N VAL A 191 -1.86 10.28 -14.31
CA VAL A 191 -0.96 10.65 -15.41
C VAL A 191 0.04 9.53 -15.68
N ILE A 192 0.61 8.93 -14.64
CA ILE A 192 1.57 7.83 -14.77
C ILE A 192 0.90 6.58 -15.30
N ASN A 193 -0.24 6.18 -14.75
CA ASN A 193 -0.95 4.96 -15.15
C ASN A 193 -1.50 5.03 -16.59
N ASN A 194 -1.73 6.24 -17.11
CA ASN A 194 -2.17 6.46 -18.49
C ASN A 194 -1.03 6.95 -19.41
N GLU A 195 0.23 6.90 -18.96
CA GLU A 195 1.43 7.24 -19.76
C GLU A 195 1.33 8.61 -20.44
N GLN A 196 0.78 9.62 -19.74
CA GLN A 196 0.43 10.92 -20.34
C GLN A 196 1.53 11.97 -20.25
N GLY A 197 2.65 11.69 -19.59
CA GLY A 197 3.73 12.66 -19.36
C GLY A 197 5.02 12.26 -20.07
N ILE A 198 5.70 13.22 -20.70
CA ILE A 198 7.00 13.02 -21.35
C ILE A 198 8.02 14.05 -20.86
N VAL A 199 9.30 13.64 -20.87
CA VAL A 199 10.45 14.53 -20.79
C VAL A 199 11.07 14.64 -22.17
N VAL A 200 11.49 15.84 -22.56
CA VAL A 200 12.01 16.16 -23.88
C VAL A 200 13.36 16.86 -23.74
N PHE A 201 14.36 16.30 -24.42
CA PHE A 201 15.68 16.87 -24.61
C PHE A 201 15.68 17.71 -25.88
N VAL A 202 16.14 18.95 -25.77
CA VAL A 202 16.27 19.88 -26.88
C VAL A 202 17.73 19.97 -27.27
N GLU A 203 18.02 19.64 -28.52
CA GLU A 203 19.36 19.51 -29.04
C GLU A 203 19.60 20.49 -30.18
N LYS A 204 20.83 21.00 -30.27
CA LYS A 204 21.28 21.76 -31.42
C LYS A 204 21.91 20.83 -32.44
N TYR A 205 21.45 20.91 -33.68
CA TYR A 205 21.99 20.12 -34.77
C TYR A 205 23.44 20.54 -35.07
N ASN A 206 24.39 19.65 -34.82
CA ASN A 206 25.79 19.84 -35.18
C ASN A 206 26.10 19.05 -36.45
N LYS A 207 26.36 19.75 -37.57
CA LYS A 207 26.74 19.12 -38.85
C LYS A 207 28.17 18.59 -38.85
N ASP A 208 29.01 19.11 -37.97
CA ASP A 208 30.47 18.90 -38.01
C ASP A 208 30.93 17.81 -37.05
N ASN A 209 30.11 17.43 -36.07
CA ASN A 209 30.38 16.32 -35.15
C ASN A 209 29.10 15.58 -34.77
N LEU A 210 28.89 14.41 -35.37
CA LEU A 210 27.72 13.55 -35.11
C LEU A 210 27.84 12.76 -33.81
N ASP A 211 29.04 12.69 -33.21
CA ASP A 211 29.31 11.89 -32.01
C ASP A 211 29.04 12.67 -30.71
N THR A 212 28.72 13.97 -30.81
CA THR A 212 28.45 14.84 -29.66
C THR A 212 27.14 15.58 -29.80
N GLU A 213 26.33 15.59 -28.75
CA GLU A 213 25.04 16.27 -28.68
C GLU A 213 25.14 17.54 -27.81
N GLU A 214 24.77 18.69 -28.36
CA GLU A 214 24.64 19.95 -27.61
C GLU A 214 23.21 20.08 -27.08
N ILE A 215 23.00 19.72 -25.81
CA ILE A 215 21.69 19.77 -25.16
C ILE A 215 21.47 21.18 -24.60
N VAL A 216 20.58 21.94 -25.24
CA VAL A 216 20.36 23.35 -24.94
C VAL A 216 19.27 23.59 -23.90
N ASP A 217 18.29 22.69 -23.82
CA ASP A 217 17.20 22.74 -22.83
C ASP A 217 16.63 21.34 -22.58
N ILE A 218 15.96 21.17 -21.46
CA ILE A 218 15.15 20.01 -21.13
C ILE A 218 13.81 20.51 -20.61
N TYR A 219 12.71 19.95 -21.11
CA TYR A 219 11.38 20.28 -20.63
C TYR A 219 10.52 19.02 -20.46
N TRP A 220 9.36 19.19 -19.83
CA TRP A 220 8.39 18.11 -19.66
C TRP A 220 6.98 18.64 -19.86
N THR A 221 6.14 17.84 -20.52
CA THR A 221 4.79 18.20 -20.92
C THR A 221 3.85 16.99 -20.89
N CYS A 222 2.55 17.26 -20.88
CA CYS A 222 1.59 16.24 -21.25
C CYS A 222 1.75 15.88 -22.74
N LYS A 223 1.60 14.59 -23.08
CA LYS A 223 1.50 14.13 -24.46
C LYS A 223 0.33 14.82 -25.19
N GLY A 224 0.46 14.96 -26.50
CA GLY A 224 -0.61 15.48 -27.35
C GLY A 224 -0.47 16.98 -27.61
N GLU A 225 -1.43 17.80 -27.16
CA GLU A 225 -1.45 19.23 -27.50
C GLU A 225 -0.33 20.03 -26.81
N CYS A 226 -0.08 19.77 -25.52
CA CYS A 226 0.95 20.47 -24.77
C CYS A 226 2.35 20.25 -25.36
N ASP A 227 2.69 19.00 -25.68
CA ASP A 227 3.94 18.64 -26.34
C ASP A 227 4.08 19.29 -27.72
N ARG A 228 3.10 19.08 -28.62
CA ARG A 228 3.13 19.64 -29.99
C ARG A 228 3.36 21.14 -30.02
N GLU A 229 2.74 21.89 -29.13
CA GLU A 229 2.92 23.35 -29.09
C GLU A 229 4.34 23.75 -28.69
N ILE A 230 4.89 23.13 -27.64
CA ILE A 230 6.23 23.45 -27.15
C ILE A 230 7.29 22.97 -28.15
N GLU A 231 7.12 21.78 -28.72
CA GLU A 231 8.00 21.24 -29.75
C GLU A 231 8.08 22.19 -30.96
N ASN A 232 6.94 22.65 -31.48
CA ASN A 232 6.90 23.59 -32.60
C ASN A 232 7.69 24.88 -32.34
N ILE A 233 7.73 25.36 -31.08
CA ILE A 233 8.53 26.52 -30.70
C ILE A 233 10.03 26.24 -30.88
N TYR A 234 10.52 25.08 -30.43
CA TYR A 234 11.93 24.72 -30.59
C TYR A 234 12.30 24.40 -32.03
N LEU A 235 11.45 23.67 -32.76
CA LEU A 235 11.64 23.39 -34.19
C LEU A 235 11.72 24.68 -35.01
N SER A 236 10.87 25.68 -34.70
CA SER A 236 10.91 26.99 -35.39
C SER A 236 12.23 27.76 -35.18
N LYS A 237 12.97 27.43 -34.11
CA LYS A 237 14.29 27.99 -33.79
C LYS A 237 15.44 27.13 -34.35
N GLY A 238 15.14 26.04 -35.07
CA GLY A 238 16.13 25.17 -35.69
C GLY A 238 16.75 24.13 -34.74
N PHE A 239 16.10 23.85 -33.60
CA PHE A 239 16.51 22.78 -32.70
C PHE A 239 15.79 21.47 -33.04
N ASN A 240 16.37 20.36 -32.61
CA ASN A 240 15.75 19.03 -32.63
C ASN A 240 15.27 18.65 -31.23
N THR A 241 14.31 17.74 -31.17
CA THR A 241 13.71 17.24 -29.93
C THR A 241 13.79 15.72 -29.88
N LYS A 242 14.13 15.17 -28.71
CA LYS A 242 14.02 13.73 -28.40
C LYS A 242 13.27 13.57 -27.09
N TRP A 243 12.33 12.64 -27.04
CA TRP A 243 11.48 12.47 -25.86
C TRP A 243 11.58 11.05 -25.28
N GLU A 244 11.36 10.96 -23.97
CA GLU A 244 11.17 9.70 -23.25
C GLU A 244 9.92 9.80 -22.36
N ASP A 245 9.31 8.65 -22.11
CA ASP A 245 8.12 8.53 -21.27
C ASP A 245 8.45 8.66 -19.78
N ILE A 246 7.75 9.54 -19.07
CA ILE A 246 7.95 9.73 -17.64
C ILE A 246 7.50 8.48 -16.87
N SER A 247 6.43 7.82 -17.31
CA SER A 247 5.96 6.55 -16.75
C SER A 247 7.01 5.45 -16.84
N ASP A 248 7.75 5.37 -17.96
CA ASP A 248 8.84 4.41 -18.13
C ASP A 248 10.01 4.75 -17.22
N ILE A 249 10.41 6.02 -17.18
CA ILE A 249 11.50 6.48 -16.30
C ILE A 249 11.13 6.26 -14.82
N ALA A 250 9.85 6.31 -14.45
CA ALA A 250 9.37 6.03 -13.09
C ALA A 250 9.44 4.54 -12.70
N ILE A 251 9.77 3.62 -13.63
CA ILE A 251 10.03 2.22 -13.28
C ILE A 251 11.41 2.14 -12.60
N PRO A 252 11.55 1.56 -11.39
CA PRO A 252 12.80 1.67 -10.62
C PRO A 252 14.09 1.23 -11.32
N VAL A 253 14.02 0.14 -12.07
CA VAL A 253 15.18 -0.36 -12.83
C VAL A 253 15.53 0.58 -13.99
N LYS A 254 14.52 1.09 -14.71
CA LYS A 254 14.70 2.04 -15.80
C LYS A 254 15.18 3.39 -15.29
N TYR A 255 14.68 3.88 -14.15
CA TYR A 255 15.18 5.08 -13.48
C TYR A 255 16.68 4.99 -13.21
N LEU A 256 17.13 3.87 -12.62
CA LEU A 256 18.55 3.66 -12.33
C LEU A 256 19.38 3.60 -13.62
N GLN A 257 18.94 2.83 -14.61
CA GLN A 257 19.61 2.73 -15.90
C GLN A 257 19.70 4.10 -16.60
N TRP A 258 18.62 4.89 -16.55
CA TRP A 258 18.55 6.20 -17.17
C TRP A 258 19.53 7.19 -16.53
N ASN A 259 19.60 7.23 -15.19
CA ASN A 259 20.57 8.06 -14.48
C ASN A 259 22.02 7.65 -14.78
N LEU A 260 22.31 6.35 -14.82
CA LEU A 260 23.65 5.86 -15.18
C LEU A 260 24.01 6.20 -16.64
N ALA A 261 23.06 6.09 -17.57
CA ALA A 261 23.27 6.48 -18.96
C ALA A 261 23.63 7.97 -19.08
N VAL A 262 22.88 8.84 -18.39
CA VAL A 262 23.19 10.28 -18.33
C VAL A 262 24.60 10.53 -17.78
N LEU A 263 24.98 9.87 -16.69
CA LEU A 263 26.32 10.02 -16.10
C LEU A 263 27.44 9.55 -17.03
N ASN A 264 27.26 8.41 -17.71
CA ASN A 264 28.25 7.90 -18.66
C ASN A 264 28.40 8.83 -19.86
N ARG A 265 27.30 9.33 -20.43
CA ARG A 265 27.34 10.26 -21.57
C ARG A 265 27.99 11.60 -21.22
N LEU A 266 27.83 12.06 -19.98
CA LEU A 266 28.54 13.22 -19.43
C LEU A 266 30.04 12.97 -19.30
N GLU A 267 30.44 11.80 -18.78
CA GLU A 267 31.85 11.44 -18.58
C GLU A 267 32.59 11.26 -19.91
N GLU A 268 31.95 10.57 -20.86
CA GLU A 268 32.49 10.33 -22.21
C GLU A 268 32.51 11.60 -23.07
N GLY A 269 31.94 12.72 -22.60
CA GLY A 269 31.86 13.98 -23.32
C GLY A 269 30.91 13.96 -24.52
N MET A 270 30.06 12.93 -24.63
CA MET A 270 29.07 12.79 -25.69
C MET A 270 27.92 13.78 -25.55
N ASP A 271 27.53 14.12 -24.31
CA ASP A 271 26.50 15.12 -24.04
C ASP A 271 27.07 16.38 -23.41
N ASN A 272 26.88 17.51 -24.08
CA ASN A 272 27.26 18.83 -23.58
C ASN A 272 26.01 19.63 -23.22
N TYR A 273 25.73 19.73 -21.92
CA TYR A 273 24.56 20.43 -21.41
C TYR A 273 24.83 21.92 -21.25
N SER A 274 23.90 22.75 -21.73
CA SER A 274 23.81 24.14 -21.27
C SER A 274 23.56 24.17 -19.76
N ARG A 275 23.93 25.27 -19.08
CA ARG A 275 23.65 25.41 -17.64
C ARG A 275 22.16 25.25 -17.31
N GLN A 276 21.29 25.80 -18.16
CA GLN A 276 19.84 25.68 -18.01
C GLN A 276 19.37 24.24 -18.18
N ALA A 277 19.88 23.53 -19.20
CA ALA A 277 19.53 22.13 -19.43
C ALA A 277 19.99 21.26 -18.25
N TYR A 278 21.20 21.47 -17.75
CA TYR A 278 21.73 20.72 -16.62
C TYR A 278 20.94 20.97 -15.32
N ASP A 279 20.52 22.21 -15.07
CA ASP A 279 19.64 22.52 -13.93
C ASP A 279 18.27 21.84 -14.09
N ASN A 280 17.67 21.88 -15.28
CA ASN A 280 16.41 21.19 -15.57
C ASN A 280 16.52 19.66 -15.43
N LEU A 281 17.65 19.08 -15.83
CA LEU A 281 17.96 17.66 -15.64
C LEU A 281 17.95 17.28 -14.16
N LYS A 282 18.68 18.02 -13.31
CA LYS A 282 18.69 17.80 -11.86
C LYS A 282 17.29 17.93 -11.26
N HIS A 283 16.55 18.96 -11.67
CA HIS A 283 15.17 19.16 -11.22
C HIS A 283 14.29 17.97 -11.59
N PHE A 284 14.35 17.50 -12.84
CA PHE A 284 13.60 16.34 -13.28
C PHE A 284 13.94 15.08 -12.46
N ILE A 285 15.23 14.77 -12.30
CA ILE A 285 15.71 13.63 -11.50
C ILE A 285 15.15 13.68 -10.08
N ILE A 286 15.30 14.82 -9.39
CA ILE A 286 14.82 14.99 -8.02
C ILE A 286 13.31 14.77 -7.93
N ARG A 287 12.54 15.32 -8.87
CA ARG A 287 11.08 15.24 -8.85
C ARG A 287 10.59 13.82 -9.09
N VAL A 288 11.10 13.15 -10.12
CA VAL A 288 10.74 11.75 -10.45
C VAL A 288 11.21 10.78 -9.37
N SER A 289 12.32 11.07 -8.67
CA SER A 289 12.80 10.24 -7.57
C SER A 289 11.74 9.98 -6.50
N GLN A 290 10.79 10.90 -6.29
CA GLN A 290 9.67 10.74 -5.36
C GLN A 290 8.78 9.54 -5.70
N LEU A 291 8.69 9.13 -6.96
CA LEU A 291 7.94 7.93 -7.36
C LEU A 291 8.75 6.64 -7.22
N VAL A 292 10.08 6.76 -7.24
CA VAL A 292 10.98 5.61 -7.42
C VAL A 292 11.66 5.20 -6.13
N LEU A 293 12.13 6.16 -5.34
CA LEU A 293 12.90 5.88 -4.13
C LEU A 293 11.95 5.58 -2.97
N LYS A 294 12.39 4.67 -2.12
CA LYS A 294 11.65 4.23 -0.93
C LYS A 294 11.57 5.32 0.12
N GLU A 295 10.45 5.37 0.83
CA GLU A 295 10.28 6.22 2.01
C GLU A 295 11.31 5.96 3.10
N GLN A 296 11.81 7.06 3.66
CA GLN A 296 12.73 7.02 4.78
C GLN A 296 11.98 6.66 6.07
N THR A 297 12.52 5.69 6.80
CA THR A 297 12.14 5.44 8.20
C THR A 297 12.58 6.60 9.09
N ASP A 298 11.97 6.76 10.27
CA ASP A 298 12.36 7.82 11.20
C ASP A 298 13.82 7.75 11.62
N LYS A 299 14.33 6.53 11.84
CA LYS A 299 15.76 6.29 12.11
C LYS A 299 16.66 6.77 10.97
N GLN A 300 16.23 6.58 9.71
CA GLN A 300 16.98 7.08 8.55
C GLN A 300 16.91 8.60 8.44
N ARG A 301 15.75 9.22 8.73
CA ARG A 301 15.59 10.68 8.77
C ARG A 301 16.50 11.33 9.83
N GLU A 302 16.56 10.76 11.02
CA GLU A 302 17.46 11.20 12.09
C GLU A 302 18.93 11.08 11.68
N ARG A 303 19.31 9.92 11.12
CA ARG A 303 20.68 9.72 10.63
C ARG A 303 21.03 10.71 9.52
N PHE A 304 20.10 11.00 8.60
CA PHE A 304 20.33 11.94 7.52
C PHE A 304 20.61 13.35 8.04
N LYS A 305 19.87 13.83 9.03
CA LYS A 305 20.15 15.12 9.70
C LYS A 305 21.55 15.18 10.29
N MET A 306 21.98 14.11 10.97
CA MET A 306 23.34 14.02 11.51
C MET A 306 24.41 14.03 10.41
N LEU A 307 24.14 13.40 9.26
CA LEU A 307 25.09 13.38 8.14
C LEU A 307 25.26 14.77 7.51
N GLN A 308 24.23 15.61 7.50
CA GLN A 308 24.32 16.99 6.97
C GLN A 308 25.21 17.91 7.83
N GLU A 309 25.50 17.53 9.08
CA GLU A 309 26.39 18.27 9.99
C GLU A 309 27.86 17.86 9.84
N ILE A 310 28.15 16.77 9.11
CA ILE A 310 29.51 16.29 8.86
C ILE A 310 30.09 17.11 7.70
N PRO A 311 31.32 17.65 7.82
CA PRO A 311 31.99 18.32 6.71
C PRO A 311 32.08 17.39 5.48
N GLU A 312 31.67 17.89 4.31
CA GLU A 312 31.81 17.16 3.06
C GLU A 312 33.31 16.92 2.78
N TYR A 313 33.68 15.66 2.54
CA TYR A 313 35.02 15.28 2.09
C TYR A 313 35.08 15.26 0.55
N PHE A 314 34.58 16.29 -0.13
CA PHE A 314 34.73 16.47 -1.58
C PHE A 314 34.79 17.94 -1.96
#